data_AF-A0A931QB31-F1
#
_entry.id   AF-A0A931QB31-F1
#
_cell.length_a   1.000
_cell.length_b   1.000
_cell.length_c   1.000
_cell.angle_alpha   90.00
_cell.angle_beta   90.00
_cell.angle_gamma   90.00
#
_symmetry.space_group_name_H-M   'P 1'
#
loop_
_entity.id
_entity.type
_entity.pdbx_description
1 polymer ?
#
loop_
_entity_poly.entity_id
_entity_poly.type
_entity_poly.pdbx_seq_one_letter_code
_entity_poly.pdbx_strand_id
1 'polypeptide(L)'
;MDLRERRDLNNGLDTGMSRAMELVVTPLLFAGAGIMLDRWLDTSPVFAVVLGVLALIGVSYMTWFRYEMEMREHDRSGPWATRAAGAPPGSGASLGAVSPGEVAQGEVAQGEVAQGEVASGALLFDTSRGVA
;
A
#
# COMPACT_ATOMS: atom_id res chain seq x y z
N MET A 1 27.31 13.79 -0.56
CA MET A 1 26.57 12.87 -1.44
C MET A 1 27.54 11.85 -1.97
N ASP A 2 27.45 10.63 -1.43
CA ASP A 2 28.43 9.56 -1.66
C ASP A 2 28.22 8.88 -3.03
N LEU A 3 29.28 8.24 -3.57
CA LEU A 3 29.22 7.55 -4.86
C LEU A 3 28.26 6.34 -4.87
N ARG A 4 27.99 5.75 -3.70
CA ARG A 4 27.00 4.67 -3.52
C ARG A 4 25.57 5.21 -3.65
N GLU A 5 25.29 6.29 -2.95
CA GLU A 5 24.00 6.98 -2.97
C GLU A 5 23.61 7.43 -4.40
N ARG A 6 24.59 7.93 -5.18
CA ARG A 6 24.40 8.25 -6.60
C ARG A 6 24.10 7.03 -7.47
N ARG A 7 24.77 5.89 -7.20
CA ARG A 7 24.50 4.62 -7.91
C ARG A 7 23.12 4.08 -7.58
N ASP A 8 22.70 4.14 -6.32
CA ASP A 8 21.39 3.64 -5.90
C ASP A 8 20.25 4.48 -6.50
N LEU A 9 20.42 5.81 -6.54
CA LEU A 9 19.52 6.72 -7.27
C LEU A 9 19.44 6.39 -8.76
N ASN A 10 20.58 6.18 -9.43
CA ASN A 10 20.60 5.87 -10.85
C ASN A 10 19.97 4.50 -11.13
N ASN A 11 20.27 3.49 -10.31
CA ASN A 11 19.70 2.15 -10.44
C ASN A 11 18.18 2.14 -10.27
N GLY A 12 17.65 2.91 -9.31
CA GLY A 12 16.21 3.08 -9.14
C GLY A 12 15.55 3.78 -10.33
N LEU A 13 16.21 4.80 -10.89
CA LEU A 13 15.74 5.56 -12.04
C LEU A 13 15.76 4.70 -13.32
N ASP A 14 16.83 3.95 -13.58
CA ASP A 14 16.97 3.03 -14.70
C ASP A 14 15.92 1.93 -14.65
N THR A 15 15.66 1.38 -13.44
CA THR A 15 14.62 0.36 -13.22
C THR A 15 13.23 0.92 -13.50
N GLY A 16 12.93 2.12 -13.00
CA GLY A 16 11.65 2.80 -13.25
C GLY A 16 11.42 3.11 -14.72
N MET A 17 12.44 3.62 -15.41
CA MET A 17 12.38 3.92 -16.85
C MET A 17 12.19 2.66 -17.69
N SER A 18 12.94 1.60 -17.41
CA SER A 18 12.80 0.30 -18.10
C SER A 18 11.37 -0.24 -17.98
N ARG A 19 10.79 -0.13 -16.77
CA ARG A 19 9.41 -0.55 -16.48
C ARG A 19 8.39 0.31 -17.23
N ALA A 20 8.60 1.63 -17.28
CA ALA A 20 7.75 2.53 -18.05
C ALA A 20 7.80 2.23 -19.56
N MET A 21 8.99 1.92 -20.08
CA MET A 21 9.16 1.51 -21.48
C MET A 21 8.44 0.20 -21.77
N GLU A 22 8.54 -0.81 -20.90
CA GLU A 22 7.83 -2.08 -21.05
C GLU A 22 6.30 -1.90 -21.12
N LEU A 23 5.76 -1.01 -20.27
CA LEU A 23 4.34 -0.65 -20.22
C LEU A 23 3.83 -0.02 -21.53
N VAL A 24 4.70 0.69 -22.26
CA VAL A 24 4.32 1.36 -23.52
C VAL A 24 4.64 0.49 -24.72
N VAL A 25 5.86 -0.05 -24.78
CA VAL A 25 6.40 -0.77 -25.94
C VAL A 25 5.61 -2.05 -26.21
N THR A 26 5.28 -2.83 -25.17
CA THR A 26 4.56 -4.09 -25.32
C THR A 26 3.18 -3.91 -25.97
N PRO A 27 2.28 -3.05 -25.44
CA PRO A 27 0.99 -2.82 -26.07
C PRO A 27 1.11 -2.11 -27.42
N LEU A 28 2.10 -1.23 -27.61
CA LEU A 28 2.33 -0.60 -28.90
C LEU A 28 2.71 -1.63 -29.99
N LEU A 29 3.56 -2.60 -29.66
CA LEU A 29 3.93 -3.69 -30.56
C LEU A 29 2.71 -4.58 -30.91
N PHE A 30 1.89 -4.92 -29.90
CA PHE A 30 0.68 -5.72 -30.13
C PHE A 30 -0.36 -4.98 -30.97
N ALA A 31 -0.58 -3.69 -30.71
CA ALA A 31 -1.46 -2.85 -31.50
C ALA A 31 -0.95 -2.71 -32.95
N GLY A 32 0.36 -2.46 -33.11
CA GLY A 32 1.00 -2.38 -34.43
C GLY A 32 0.88 -3.69 -35.22
N ALA A 33 1.07 -4.84 -34.56
CA ALA A 33 0.88 -6.16 -35.17
C ALA A 33 -0.58 -6.38 -35.61
N GLY A 34 -1.55 -5.98 -34.78
CA GLY A 34 -2.98 -6.05 -35.12
C GLY A 34 -3.34 -5.19 -36.34
N ILE A 35 -2.81 -3.96 -36.43
CA ILE A 35 -3.02 -3.08 -37.59
C ILE A 35 -2.41 -3.70 -38.85
N MET A 36 -1.22 -4.30 -38.76
CA MET A 36 -0.57 -4.92 -39.92
C MET A 36 -1.37 -6.14 -40.40
N LEU A 37 -1.94 -6.92 -39.48
CA LEU A 37 -2.76 -8.09 -39.79
C LEU A 37 -4.12 -7.70 -40.41
N ASP A 38 -4.78 -6.67 -39.88
CA ASP A 38 -6.05 -6.15 -40.41
C ASP A 38 -5.91 -5.66 -41.86
N ARG A 39 -4.78 -5.01 -42.21
CA ARG A 39 -4.51 -4.56 -43.58
C ARG A 39 -4.23 -5.69 -44.56
N TRP A 40 -3.81 -6.85 -44.06
CA TRP A 40 -3.48 -8.01 -44.88
C TRP A 40 -4.71 -8.90 -45.13
N LEU A 41 -5.62 -8.96 -44.17
CA LEU A 41 -6.86 -9.75 -44.24
C LEU A 41 -8.07 -8.94 -44.73
N ASP A 42 -7.89 -7.64 -44.98
CA ASP A 42 -8.95 -6.65 -45.30
C ASP A 42 -10.12 -6.67 -44.30
N THR A 43 -9.86 -7.21 -43.10
CA THR A 43 -10.76 -7.11 -41.97
C THR A 43 -10.66 -5.68 -41.47
N SER A 44 -11.77 -4.93 -41.50
CA SER A 44 -11.92 -3.66 -40.76
C SER A 44 -11.34 -3.82 -39.34
N PRO A 45 -10.92 -2.75 -38.62
CA PRO A 45 -9.89 -2.75 -37.56
C PRO A 45 -10.24 -3.55 -36.29
N VAL A 46 -10.56 -4.83 -36.45
CA VAL A 46 -11.10 -5.72 -35.43
C VAL A 46 -9.94 -6.42 -34.73
N PHE A 47 -8.93 -6.90 -35.45
CA PHE A 47 -7.76 -7.48 -34.80
C PHE A 47 -6.96 -6.43 -34.04
N ALA A 48 -6.84 -5.21 -34.56
CA ALA A 48 -6.22 -4.10 -33.86
C ALA A 48 -6.94 -3.76 -32.55
N VAL A 49 -8.28 -3.71 -32.56
CA VAL A 49 -9.07 -3.46 -31.35
C VAL A 49 -8.96 -4.62 -30.37
N VAL A 50 -9.10 -5.88 -30.82
CA VAL A 50 -9.02 -7.05 -29.94
C VAL A 50 -7.63 -7.21 -29.33
N LEU A 51 -6.56 -7.13 -30.13
CA LEU A 51 -5.19 -7.22 -29.63
C LEU A 51 -4.84 -6.01 -28.76
N GLY A 52 -5.31 -4.82 -29.10
CA GLY A 52 -5.11 -3.63 -28.28
C GLY A 52 -5.77 -3.77 -26.90
N VAL A 53 -7.02 -4.23 -26.86
CA VAL A 53 -7.74 -4.49 -25.59
C VAL A 53 -7.08 -5.61 -24.80
N LEU A 54 -6.71 -6.72 -25.44
CA LEU A 54 -6.01 -7.82 -24.77
C LEU A 54 -4.65 -7.38 -24.21
N ALA A 55 -3.89 -6.57 -24.95
CA ALA A 55 -2.61 -6.05 -24.47
C ALA A 55 -2.80 -5.09 -23.29
N LEU A 56 -3.81 -4.21 -23.34
CA LEU A 56 -4.14 -3.31 -22.24
C LEU A 56 -4.53 -4.10 -20.98
N ILE A 57 -5.38 -5.11 -21.12
CA ILE A 57 -5.80 -6.00 -20.03
C ILE A 57 -4.58 -6.74 -19.48
N GLY A 58 -3.76 -7.36 -20.34
CA GLY A 58 -2.58 -8.12 -19.94
C GLY A 58 -1.57 -7.26 -19.17
N VAL A 59 -1.24 -6.08 -19.69
CA VAL A 59 -0.35 -5.11 -19.02
C VAL A 59 -0.91 -4.67 -17.67
N SER A 60 -2.22 -4.38 -17.61
CA SER A 60 -2.87 -3.96 -16.37
C SER A 60 -2.81 -5.06 -15.30
N TYR A 61 -3.18 -6.30 -15.66
CA TYR A 61 -3.14 -7.44 -14.76
C TYR A 61 -1.71 -7.77 -14.30
N MET A 62 -0.73 -7.77 -15.21
CA MET A 62 0.66 -8.06 -14.89
C MET A 62 1.23 -7.01 -13.92
N THR A 63 0.91 -5.73 -14.14
CA THR A 63 1.33 -4.62 -13.28
C THR A 63 0.78 -4.77 -11.88
N TRP A 64 -0.52 -5.08 -11.77
CA TRP A 64 -1.17 -5.32 -10.48
C TRP A 64 -0.58 -6.54 -9.75
N PHE A 65 -0.43 -7.67 -10.42
CA PHE A 65 0.13 -8.89 -9.80
C PHE A 65 1.57 -8.70 -9.33
N ARG A 66 2.40 -8.00 -10.10
CA ARG A 66 3.78 -7.69 -9.70
C ARG A 66 3.81 -6.78 -8.48
N TYR A 67 2.96 -5.76 -8.44
CA TYR A 67 2.83 -4.89 -7.27
C TYR A 67 2.45 -5.69 -6.02
N GLU A 68 1.46 -6.57 -6.13
CA GLU A 68 1.02 -7.43 -5.04
C GLU A 68 2.15 -8.36 -4.53
N MET A 69 2.94 -8.95 -5.44
CA MET A 69 4.09 -9.77 -5.08
C MET A 69 5.17 -8.96 -4.33
N GLU A 70 5.47 -7.75 -4.80
CA GLU A 70 6.46 -6.85 -4.23
C GLU A 70 6.03 -6.36 -2.84
N MET A 71 4.74 -6.04 -2.66
CA MET A 71 4.16 -5.68 -1.36
C MET A 71 4.20 -6.83 -0.37
N ARG A 72 3.88 -8.07 -0.79
CA ARG A 72 3.92 -9.24 0.09
C ARG A 72 5.35 -9.58 0.55
N GLU A 73 6.35 -9.32 -0.28
CA GLU A 73 7.76 -9.45 0.09
C GLU A 73 8.15 -8.38 1.14
N HIS A 74 7.72 -7.13 0.93
CA HIS A 74 7.96 -6.03 1.86
C HIS A 74 7.26 -6.24 3.20
N ASP A 75 6.04 -6.79 3.19
CA ASP A 75 5.27 -7.09 4.40
C ASP A 75 5.90 -8.21 5.23
N ARG A 76 6.62 -9.15 4.60
CA ARG A 76 7.38 -10.20 5.30
C ARG A 76 8.71 -9.72 5.86
N SER A 77 9.34 -8.75 5.21
CA SER A 77 10.66 -8.22 5.57
C SER A 77 10.60 -6.99 6.46
N GLY A 78 9.43 -6.39 6.62
CA GLY A 78 9.23 -5.19 7.42
C GLY A 78 9.41 -5.44 8.92
N PRO A 79 9.95 -4.45 9.68
CA PRO A 79 10.08 -4.55 11.14
C PRO A 79 8.73 -4.68 11.88
N TRP A 80 7.60 -4.40 11.21
CA TRP A 80 6.26 -4.65 11.72
C TRP A 80 5.81 -6.12 11.63
N ALA A 81 6.40 -6.93 10.74
CA ALA A 81 6.12 -8.36 10.62
C ALA A 81 6.48 -9.10 11.92
N THR A 82 7.61 -8.71 12.52
CA THR A 82 8.10 -9.23 13.80
C THR A 82 7.16 -8.87 14.96
N ARG A 83 6.47 -7.73 14.88
CA ARG A 83 5.53 -7.27 15.93
C ARG A 83 4.22 -8.09 15.91
N ALA A 84 3.77 -8.53 14.74
CA ALA A 84 2.57 -9.36 14.60
C ALA A 84 2.80 -10.81 15.07
N ALA A 85 4.01 -11.36 14.87
CA ALA A 85 4.37 -12.71 15.31
C ALA A 85 4.46 -12.87 16.85
N GLY A 86 4.54 -11.77 17.60
CA GLY A 86 4.54 -11.77 19.07
C GLY A 86 3.16 -11.72 19.72
N ALA A 87 2.07 -11.62 18.95
CA ALA A 87 0.72 -11.59 19.49
C ALA A 87 0.20 -13.04 19.69
N PRO A 88 -0.04 -13.50 20.93
CA PRO A 88 -0.54 -14.85 21.16
C PRO A 88 -1.93 -15.02 20.52
N PRO A 89 -2.21 -16.17 19.87
CA PRO A 89 -3.52 -16.45 19.29
C PRO A 89 -4.55 -16.58 20.41
N GLY A 90 -5.33 -15.51 20.61
CA GLY A 90 -6.29 -15.40 21.71
C GLY A 90 -6.62 -13.97 22.13
N SER A 91 -5.89 -12.95 21.67
CA SER A 91 -6.29 -11.55 21.86
C SER A 91 -7.35 -11.15 20.84
N GLY A 92 -8.59 -11.55 21.11
CA GLY A 92 -9.74 -10.79 20.66
C GLY A 92 -9.48 -9.32 20.99
N ALA A 93 -9.68 -8.46 20.00
CA ALA A 93 -9.63 -7.02 20.16
C ALA A 93 -10.46 -6.62 21.39
N SER A 94 -9.81 -6.28 22.49
CA SER A 94 -10.41 -5.47 23.53
C SER A 94 -9.85 -4.07 23.34
N LEU A 95 -10.71 -3.21 22.80
CA LEU A 95 -10.59 -1.77 23.01
C LEU A 95 -10.30 -1.52 24.49
N GLY A 96 -9.12 -0.96 24.77
CA GLY A 96 -8.79 -0.29 26.03
C GLY A 96 -8.91 -1.11 27.32
N ALA A 97 -7.97 -2.02 27.57
CA ALA A 97 -7.64 -2.37 28.95
C ALA A 97 -6.53 -1.42 29.44
N VAL A 98 -6.93 -0.34 30.11
CA VAL A 98 -5.98 0.46 30.91
C VAL A 98 -5.63 -0.38 32.13
N SER A 99 -4.42 -0.94 32.15
CA SER A 99 -3.88 -1.60 33.34
C SER A 99 -3.79 -0.57 34.48
N PRO A 100 -4.27 -0.86 35.70
CA PRO A 100 -4.05 0.00 36.83
C PRO A 100 -2.55 0.00 37.14
N GLY A 101 -1.84 1.01 36.64
CA GLY A 101 -0.47 1.30 37.03
C GLY A 101 -0.47 1.80 38.48
N GLU A 102 0.42 1.23 39.29
CA GLU A 102 0.70 1.74 40.63
C GLU A 102 1.13 3.21 40.52
N VAL A 103 0.30 4.10 41.08
CA VAL A 103 0.58 5.54 41.14
C VAL A 103 1.75 5.75 42.09
N ALA A 104 2.96 5.82 41.54
CA ALA A 104 4.09 6.36 42.27
C ALA A 104 3.79 7.83 42.62
N GLN A 105 3.66 8.11 43.91
CA GLN A 105 3.40 9.43 44.43
C GLN A 105 4.65 10.31 44.23
N GLY A 106 4.75 10.94 43.06
CA GLY A 106 5.77 11.94 42.75
C GLY A 106 5.30 13.34 43.17
N GLU A 107 6.20 14.13 43.75
CA GLU A 107 5.95 15.51 44.13
C GLU A 107 5.62 16.36 42.89
N VAL A 108 4.43 16.95 42.86
CA VAL A 108 3.98 17.82 41.76
C VAL A 108 4.75 19.13 41.80
N ALA A 109 5.78 19.24 40.96
CA ALA A 109 6.40 20.52 40.67
C ALA A 109 5.40 21.42 39.93
N GLN A 110 5.13 22.60 40.50
CA GLN A 110 4.17 23.57 39.98
C GLN A 110 4.72 24.22 38.70
N GLY A 111 4.37 23.65 37.55
CA GLY A 111 4.65 24.20 36.22
C GLY A 111 3.41 24.83 35.60
N GLU A 112 3.60 25.90 34.83
CA GLU A 112 2.55 26.65 34.14
C GLU A 112 1.81 25.76 33.13
N VAL A 113 0.50 25.55 33.34
CA VAL A 113 -0.37 24.77 32.45
C VAL A 113 -0.72 25.60 31.22
N ALA A 114 -0.08 25.31 30.09
CA ALA A 114 -0.50 25.82 28.79
C ALA A 114 -1.84 25.19 28.39
N GLN A 115 -2.87 26.02 28.23
CA GLN A 115 -4.23 25.61 27.89
C GLN A 115 -4.30 25.25 26.39
N GLY A 116 -4.21 23.96 26.07
CA GLY A 116 -4.42 23.42 24.72
C GLY A 116 -5.87 22.96 24.53
N GLU A 117 -6.44 23.27 23.37
CA GLU A 117 -7.83 23.02 22.99
C GLU A 117 -8.18 21.52 23.01
N VAL A 118 -9.09 21.11 23.87
CA VAL A 118 -9.63 19.74 23.92
C VAL A 118 -10.76 19.59 22.91
N ALA A 119 -10.50 18.86 21.83
CA ALA A 119 -11.55 18.47 20.89
C ALA A 119 -12.55 17.54 21.58
N SER A 120 -13.80 18.00 21.72
CA SER A 120 -14.92 17.23 22.28
C SER A 120 -15.22 15.99 21.43
N GLY A 121 -14.79 14.82 21.91
CA GLY A 121 -15.34 13.53 21.48
C GLY A 121 -16.66 13.25 22.18
N ALA A 122 -17.71 12.89 21.43
CA ALA A 122 -19.03 12.55 21.98
C ALA A 122 -18.94 11.31 22.88
N LEU A 123 -19.18 11.48 24.18
CA LEU A 123 -19.30 10.39 25.13
C LEU A 123 -20.71 9.76 25.01
N LEU A 124 -20.83 8.65 24.28
CA LEU A 124 -22.01 7.79 24.35
C LEU A 124 -21.93 6.96 25.63
N PHE A 125 -22.65 7.43 26.65
CA PHE A 125 -22.79 6.74 27.93
C PHE A 125 -23.89 5.68 27.81
N ASP A 126 -23.51 4.40 27.76
CA ASP A 126 -24.45 3.29 27.85
C ASP A 126 -24.86 3.09 29.32
N THR A 127 -26.12 3.42 29.64
CA THR A 127 -26.71 3.36 30.98
C THR A 127 -27.40 2.01 31.27
N SER A 128 -27.12 0.95 30.51
CA SER A 128 -27.88 -0.30 30.62
C SER A 128 -27.38 -1.33 31.65
N ARG A 129 -26.44 -0.99 32.55
CA ARG A 129 -26.04 -1.88 33.66
C ARG A 129 -26.13 -1.21 35.02
N GLY A 130 -27.37 -0.97 35.43
CA GLY A 130 -27.75 -0.80 36.83
C GLY A 130 -29.07 -1.53 37.07
N VAL A 131 -29.11 -2.26 38.19
CA VAL A 131 -30.27 -2.97 38.78
C VAL A 131 -30.48 -4.42 38.31
N ALA A 132 -29.83 -5.34 39.03
CA ALA A 132 -30.51 -6.41 39.77
C ALA A 132 -29.56 -6.95 40.85
#